data_AF-A0A671PA61-F1
#
_entry.id   AF-A0A671PA61-F1
#
_cell.length_a   1.000
_cell.length_b   1.000
_cell.length_c   1.000
_cell.angle_alpha   90.00
_cell.angle_beta   90.00
_cell.angle_gamma   90.00
#
_symmetry.space_group_name_H-M   'P 1'
#
loop_
_entity.id
_entity.type
_entity.pdbx_description
1 polymer ?
#
loop_
_entity_poly.entity_id
_entity_poly.type
_entity_poly.pdbx_seq_one_letter_code
_entity_poly.pdbx_strand_id
1 'polypeptide(L)'
;FLVEHHYLLSVLFPVAWIRGRRKQPPTIEELLQNERYREQIKVRAIEAEEKDKALQAKEYEEGLVARPVQTQVKGHASATQFEQTEFSEDPVSTANTFQPGSWTPPGSKK
;
A
#
# COMPACT_ATOMS: atom_id res chain seq x y z
N PHE A 1 0.55 7.17 9.52
CA PHE A 1 0.65 6.96 10.98
C PHE A 1 0.18 8.15 11.83
N LEU A 2 0.71 9.39 11.69
CA LEU A 2 0.23 10.52 12.52
C LEU A 2 -1.24 10.88 12.24
N VAL A 3 -1.66 10.89 10.98
CA VAL A 3 -3.04 11.28 10.59
C VAL A 3 -4.10 10.34 11.17
N GLU A 4 -3.86 9.03 11.19
CA GLU A 4 -4.80 8.02 11.69
C GLU A 4 -4.95 8.02 13.21
N HIS A 5 -3.84 8.12 13.95
CA HIS A 5 -3.86 8.12 15.41
C HIS A 5 -4.65 9.31 15.98
N HIS A 6 -4.56 10.45 15.30
CA HIS A 6 -5.25 11.67 15.71
C HIS A 6 -6.70 11.74 15.20
N TYR A 7 -7.02 11.10 14.07
CA TYR A 7 -8.40 10.89 13.62
C TYR A 7 -9.19 10.05 14.63
N LEU A 8 -8.56 9.00 15.18
CA LEU A 8 -9.16 8.16 16.22
C LEU A 8 -9.54 8.97 17.46
N LEU A 9 -8.70 9.89 17.94
CA LEU A 9 -9.02 10.72 19.11
C LEU A 9 -10.25 11.61 18.91
N SER A 10 -10.49 12.11 17.69
CA SER A 10 -11.67 12.92 17.38
C SER A 10 -13.00 12.16 17.44
N VAL A 11 -12.99 10.93 16.92
CA VAL A 11 -14.17 10.07 16.86
C VAL A 11 -14.39 9.38 18.20
N LEU A 12 -13.32 9.05 18.94
CA LEU A 12 -13.40 8.33 20.20
C LEU A 12 -13.92 9.19 21.35
N PHE A 13 -13.75 10.52 21.30
CA PHE A 13 -14.12 11.40 22.41
C PHE A 13 -15.64 11.46 22.66
N PRO A 14 -16.50 11.69 21.65
CA PRO A 14 -17.95 11.60 21.82
C PRO A 14 -18.41 10.16 22.10
N VAL A 15 -17.76 9.18 21.45
CA VAL A 15 -18.10 7.76 21.57
C VAL A 15 -17.81 7.20 22.97
N ALA A 16 -16.79 7.71 23.66
CA ALA A 16 -16.46 7.35 25.04
C ALA A 16 -17.52 7.86 26.04
N TRP A 17 -18.12 9.02 25.79
CA TRP A 17 -19.21 9.54 26.62
C TRP A 17 -20.52 8.76 26.38
N ILE A 18 -20.88 8.53 25.11
CA ILE A 18 -22.08 7.76 24.73
C ILE A 18 -22.03 6.34 25.31
N ARG A 19 -20.84 5.72 25.34
CA ARG A 19 -20.64 4.37 25.91
C ARG A 19 -20.45 4.37 27.43
N GLY A 20 -20.59 5.51 28.11
CA GLY A 20 -20.48 5.62 29.57
C GLY A 20 -19.07 5.44 30.14
N ARG A 21 -18.03 5.38 29.29
CA ARG A 21 -16.62 5.29 29.72
C ARG A 21 -16.11 6.63 30.28
N ARG A 22 -16.77 7.74 29.90
CA ARG A 22 -16.56 9.08 30.44
C ARG A 22 -17.86 9.58 31.10
N LYS A 23 -17.77 10.17 32.29
CA LYS A 23 -18.92 10.69 33.05
C LYS A 23 -19.41 12.06 32.57
N GLN A 24 -18.49 12.90 32.09
CA GLN A 24 -18.80 14.26 31.68
C GLN A 24 -18.95 14.36 30.15
N PRO A 25 -19.97 15.08 29.65
CA PRO A 25 -20.10 15.35 28.23
C PRO A 25 -18.87 16.11 27.70
N PRO A 26 -18.55 15.96 26.41
CA PRO A 26 -17.58 16.84 25.77
C PRO A 26 -18.10 18.28 25.78
N THR A 27 -17.20 19.23 26.04
CA THR A 27 -17.52 20.66 26.03
C THR A 27 -17.64 21.17 24.59
N ILE A 28 -18.49 22.19 24.36
CA ILE A 28 -18.67 22.81 23.04
C ILE A 28 -17.34 23.32 22.46
N GLU A 29 -16.47 23.88 23.32
CA GLU A 29 -15.14 24.32 22.92
C GLU A 29 -14.24 23.17 22.48
N GLU A 30 -14.29 22.02 23.17
CA GLU A 30 -13.55 20.81 22.77
C GLU A 30 -14.01 20.31 21.39
N LEU A 31 -15.32 20.36 21.10
CA LEU A 31 -15.88 19.98 19.80
C LEU A 31 -15.41 20.93 18.68
N LEU A 32 -15.45 22.24 18.92
CA LEU A 32 -15.02 23.23 17.94
C LEU A 32 -13.52 23.14 17.65
N GLN A 33 -12.70 22.93 18.68
CA GLN A 33 -11.26 22.70 18.50
C GLN A 33 -11.00 21.44 17.69
N ASN A 34 -11.81 20.39 17.92
CA ASN A 34 -11.70 19.16 17.18
C ASN A 34 -12.00 19.34 15.68
N GLU A 35 -13.07 20.06 15.37
CA GLU A 35 -13.44 20.39 13.99
C GLU A 35 -12.33 21.16 13.27
N ARG A 36 -11.87 22.27 13.87
CA ARG A 36 -10.75 23.06 13.34
C ARG A 36 -9.49 22.22 13.14
N TYR A 37 -9.21 21.33 14.08
CA TYR A 37 -8.06 20.45 14.02
C TYR A 37 -8.15 19.47 12.84
N ARG A 38 -9.33 18.91 12.57
CA ARG A 38 -9.56 18.06 11.38
C ARG A 38 -9.33 18.81 10.08
N GLU A 39 -9.79 20.06 10.00
CA GLU A 39 -9.57 20.92 8.84
C GLU A 39 -8.07 21.22 8.66
N GLN A 40 -7.38 21.59 9.74
CA GLN A 40 -5.93 21.86 9.69
C GLN A 40 -5.13 20.65 9.22
N ILE A 41 -5.47 19.43 9.66
CA ILE A 41 -4.77 18.24 9.18
C ILE A 41 -4.97 18.03 7.69
N LYS A 42 -6.19 18.22 7.17
CA LYS A 42 -6.47 18.08 5.73
C LYS A 42 -5.61 19.06 4.93
N VAL A 43 -5.58 20.33 5.34
CA VAL A 43 -4.77 21.36 4.69
C VAL A 43 -3.28 20.99 4.74
N ARG A 44 -2.77 20.60 5.92
CA ARG A 44 -1.36 20.20 6.09
C ARG A 44 -0.99 18.97 5.26
N ALA A 45 -1.89 18.02 5.09
CA ALA A 45 -1.65 16.84 4.26
C ALA A 45 -1.47 17.22 2.79
N ILE A 46 -2.32 18.11 2.27
CA ILE A 46 -2.22 18.64 0.90
C ILE A 46 -0.93 19.43 0.73
N GLU A 47 -0.62 20.35 1.65
CA GLU A 47 0.61 21.13 1.60
C GLU A 47 1.87 20.24 1.64
N ALA A 48 1.85 19.17 2.43
CA ALA A 48 2.96 18.22 2.49
C ALA A 48 3.14 17.49 1.15
N GLU A 49 2.05 17.03 0.54
CA GLU A 49 2.06 16.38 -0.77
C GLU A 49 2.57 17.33 -1.87
N GLU A 50 2.14 18.59 -1.86
CA GLU A 50 2.61 19.60 -2.82
C GLU A 50 4.10 19.90 -2.66
N LYS A 51 4.57 20.06 -1.41
CA LYS A 51 5.99 20.26 -1.12
C LYS A 51 6.84 19.07 -1.56
N ASP A 52 6.37 17.86 -1.31
CA ASP A 52 7.05 16.62 -1.72
C ASP A 52 7.18 16.56 -3.25
N LYS A 53 6.08 16.81 -3.98
CA LYS A 53 6.11 16.89 -5.45
C LYS A 53 7.06 17.96 -5.98
N ALA A 54 7.10 19.13 -5.34
CA ALA A 54 7.98 20.22 -5.73
C ALA A 54 9.47 19.89 -5.49
N LEU A 55 9.79 19.19 -4.40
CA LEU A 55 11.14 18.69 -4.14
C LEU A 55 11.54 17.62 -5.15
N GLN A 56 10.64 16.67 -5.40
CA GLN A 56 10.86 15.61 -6.39
C GLN A 56 11.13 16.18 -7.80
N ALA A 57 10.40 17.23 -8.19
CA ALA A 57 10.64 17.92 -9.46
C ALA A 57 12.07 18.49 -9.58
N LYS A 58 12.59 19.09 -8.51
CA LYS A 58 13.97 19.61 -8.47
C LYS A 58 14.99 18.49 -8.52
N GLU A 59 14.77 17.40 -7.78
CA GLU A 59 15.66 16.23 -7.80
C GLU A 59 15.73 15.57 -9.19
N TYR A 60 14.65 15.61 -9.97
CA TYR A 60 14.66 15.19 -11.37
C TYR A 60 15.50 16.12 -12.27
N GLU A 61 15.39 17.44 -12.09
CA GLU A 61 16.20 18.41 -12.85
C GLU A 61 17.69 18.28 -12.54
N GLU A 62 18.02 18.01 -11.28
CA GLU A 62 19.39 17.79 -10.81
C GLU A 62 19.92 16.37 -11.12
N GLY A 63 19.08 15.48 -11.67
CA GLY A 63 19.45 14.11 -12.06
C GLY A 63 19.71 13.16 -10.90
N LEU A 64 19.33 13.54 -9.68
CA LEU A 64 19.53 12.74 -8.46
C LEU A 64 18.55 11.56 -8.36
N VAL A 65 17.38 11.67 -9.00
CA VAL A 65 16.34 10.64 -9.02
C VAL A 65 15.97 10.30 -10.47
N ALA A 66 15.89 9.00 -10.78
CA ALA A 66 15.44 8.55 -12.10
C ALA A 66 13.95 8.83 -12.27
N ARG A 67 13.56 9.40 -13.41
CA ARG A 67 12.13 9.55 -13.76
C ARG A 67 11.43 8.18 -13.59
N PRO A 68 10.25 8.13 -12.93
CA PRO A 68 9.47 6.92 -12.84
C PRO A 68 8.94 6.60 -14.24
N VAL A 69 9.74 5.88 -15.02
CA VAL A 69 9.31 5.30 -16.28
C VAL A 69 8.36 4.16 -15.92
N GLN A 70 7.21 4.11 -16.58
CA GLN A 70 6.28 2.99 -16.48
C GLN A 70 7.02 1.71 -16.87
N THR A 71 7.50 0.98 -15.86
CA THR A 71 8.31 -0.21 -16.05
C THR A 71 7.43 -1.32 -16.58
N GLN A 72 7.51 -1.56 -17.90
CA GLN A 72 7.00 -2.81 -18.46
C GLN A 72 7.81 -3.95 -17.84
N VAL A 73 7.15 -4.81 -17.04
CA VAL A 73 7.78 -6.00 -16.46
C VAL A 73 8.08 -6.99 -17.59
N LYS A 74 9.21 -6.81 -18.26
CA LYS A 74 9.79 -7.77 -19.21
C LYS A 74 10.90 -8.52 -18.48
N GLY A 75 10.59 -9.72 -18.01
CA GLY A 75 11.56 -10.61 -17.37
C GLY A 75 11.01 -12.02 -17.23
N HIS A 76 11.84 -12.97 -16.80
CA HIS A 76 11.43 -14.37 -16.64
C HIS A 76 10.19 -14.56 -15.73
N ALA A 77 9.94 -13.64 -14.81
CA ALA A 77 8.80 -13.65 -13.89
C ALA A 77 7.46 -13.21 -14.52
N SER A 78 7.44 -12.72 -15.76
CA SER A 78 6.19 -12.33 -16.45
C SER A 78 5.57 -13.46 -17.29
N ALA A 79 6.16 -14.65 -17.28
CA ALA A 79 5.67 -15.79 -18.06
C ALA A 79 4.41 -16.41 -17.43
N THR A 80 3.31 -16.43 -18.19
CA THR A 80 2.01 -17.01 -17.83
C THR A 80 2.02 -18.55 -17.89
N GLN A 81 2.98 -19.22 -17.24
CA GLN A 81 3.11 -20.68 -17.30
C GLN A 81 2.08 -21.45 -16.43
N PHE A 82 1.14 -20.74 -15.79
CA PHE A 82 0.19 -21.34 -14.85
C PHE A 82 -0.94 -22.17 -15.50
N GLU A 83 -1.12 -22.09 -16.83
CA GLU A 83 -2.28 -22.72 -17.53
C GLU A 83 -1.95 -24.03 -18.28
N GLN A 84 -0.76 -24.61 -18.12
CA GLN A 84 -0.48 -25.91 -18.73
C GLN A 84 -1.18 -27.04 -17.96
N THR A 85 -2.17 -27.66 -18.63
CA THR A 85 -3.05 -28.70 -18.06
C THR A 85 -2.36 -30.07 -17.90
N GLU A 86 -1.20 -30.28 -18.53
CA GLU A 86 -0.42 -31.51 -18.41
C GLU A 86 0.98 -31.22 -17.86
N PHE A 87 1.23 -31.66 -16.63
CA PHE A 87 2.55 -31.60 -16.00
C PHE A 87 3.38 -32.79 -16.46
N SER A 88 4.38 -32.56 -17.32
CA SER A 88 5.39 -33.57 -17.68
C SER A 88 6.44 -33.69 -16.59
N GLU A 89 6.83 -34.91 -16.23
CA GLU A 89 7.94 -35.18 -15.30
C GLU A 89 9.31 -34.90 -15.95
N ASP A 90 9.40 -35.04 -17.27
CA ASP A 90 10.62 -34.80 -18.03
C ASP A 90 10.79 -33.31 -18.38
N PRO A 91 12.00 -32.73 -18.17
CA PRO A 91 12.29 -31.36 -18.57
C PRO A 91 12.40 -31.25 -20.10
N VAL A 92 11.81 -30.21 -20.68
CA VAL A 92 11.89 -29.93 -22.11
C VAL A 92 12.79 -28.71 -22.34
N SER A 93 13.83 -28.88 -23.15
CA SER A 93 14.72 -27.79 -23.55
C SER A 93 14.64 -27.60 -25.06
N THR A 94 14.04 -26.47 -25.49
CA THR A 94 14.12 -26.01 -26.88
C THR A 94 15.18 -24.91 -26.96
N ALA A 95 15.82 -24.71 -28.11
CA ALA A 95 17.00 -23.84 -28.33
C ALA A 95 16.99 -22.45 -27.64
N ASN A 96 15.82 -21.92 -27.29
CA ASN A 96 15.66 -20.62 -26.63
C ASN A 96 14.79 -20.66 -25.35
N THR A 97 14.36 -21.84 -24.87
CA THR A 97 13.44 -21.96 -23.73
C THR A 97 13.62 -23.29 -23.00
N PHE A 98 13.79 -23.20 -21.67
CA PHE A 98 13.83 -24.34 -20.77
C PHE A 98 12.53 -24.41 -19.97
N GLN A 99 11.88 -25.57 -19.99
CA GLN A 99 10.72 -25.89 -19.16
C GLN A 99 11.13 -26.98 -18.16
N PRO A 100 11.19 -26.67 -16.85
CA PRO A 100 11.48 -27.67 -15.83
C PRO A 100 10.33 -28.69 -15.76
N GLY A 101 10.68 -29.96 -15.61
CA GLY A 101 9.70 -31.02 -15.31
C GLY A 101 9.11 -30.86 -13.92
N SER A 102 7.86 -31.28 -13.74
CA SER A 102 7.19 -31.28 -12.44
C SER A 102 7.54 -32.56 -11.68
N TRP A 103 8.08 -32.42 -10.47
CA TRP A 103 8.40 -33.58 -9.64
C TRP A 103 7.16 -34.04 -8.86
N THR A 104 6.76 -35.31 -9.02
CA THR A 104 5.74 -35.94 -8.18
C THR A 104 6.39 -36.81 -7.09
N PRO A 105 6.06 -36.60 -5.79
CA PRO A 105 6.61 -37.43 -4.73
C PRO A 105 6.09 -38.88 -4.83
N PRO A 106 6.96 -39.89 -4.63
CA PRO A 106 6.54 -41.29 -4.64
C PRO A 106 5.60 -41.57 -3.45
N GLY A 107 4.34 -41.85 -3.74
CA GLY A 107 3.30 -42.12 -2.74
C GLY A 107 1.94 -41.45 -2.99
N SER A 108 1.81 -40.63 -4.04
CA SER A 108 0.57 -39.92 -4.40
C SER A 108 -0.35 -40.70 -5.35
N LYS A 109 0.08 -41.85 -5.88
CA LYS A 109 -0.79 -42.76 -6.65
C LYS A 109 -1.42 -43.74 -5.66
N LYS A 110 -2.75 -43.66 -5.51
CA LYS A 110 -3.55 -44.62 -4.74
C LYS A 110 -3.36 -46.04 -5.23
#